data_AF-A0A9E5NCQ8-F1
#
_entry.id   AF-A0A9E5NCQ8-F1
#
_cell.length_a   1.000
_cell.length_b   1.000
_cell.length_c   1.000
_cell.angle_alpha   90.00
_cell.angle_beta   90.00
_cell.angle_gamma   90.00
#
_symmetry.space_group_name_H-M   'P 1'
#
loop_
_entity.id
_entity.type
_entity.pdbx_description
1 polymer ?
#
loop_
_entity_poly.entity_id
_entity_poly.type
_entity_poly.pdbx_seq_one_letter_code
_entity_poly.pdbx_strand_id
1 'polypeptide(L)' 'AAPGSSGASCPQCGGTGEERHVSRSIFGQFIKTTTCRRCGGEGRIIDRPCPA' A
#
# COMPACT_ATOMS: atom_id res chain seq x y z
N ALA A 1 -15.93 13.82 2.16
CA ALA A 1 -15.37 12.46 2.31
C ALA A 1 -16.41 11.60 3.02
N ALA A 2 -16.83 10.47 2.44
CA ALA A 2 -17.83 9.62 3.07
C ALA A 2 -17.27 9.02 4.37
N PRO A 3 -17.88 9.28 5.55
CA PRO A 3 -17.45 8.69 6.81
C PRO A 3 -18.00 7.26 6.86
N GLY A 4 -17.32 6.30 6.25
CA GLY A 4 -17.85 4.93 6.22
C GLY A 4 -17.16 3.92 5.35
N SER A 5 -16.12 4.28 4.58
CA SER A 5 -15.20 3.27 4.06
C SER A 5 -14.34 2.76 5.21
N SER A 6 -14.87 1.81 5.98
CA SER A 6 -14.12 0.93 6.89
C SER A 6 -13.22 0.02 6.07
N GLY A 7 -12.43 0.57 5.16
CA GLY A 7 -11.42 -0.15 4.42
C GLY A 7 -10.38 -0.61 5.42
N ALA A 8 -10.13 -1.91 5.48
CA ALA A 8 -9.11 -2.45 6.35
C ALA A 8 -7.76 -1.83 5.97
N SER A 9 -6.93 -1.49 6.96
CA SER A 9 -5.56 -1.02 6.71
C SER A 9 -4.87 -2.03 5.82
N CYS A 10 -4.22 -1.56 4.75
CA CYS A 10 -3.58 -2.47 3.82
C CYS A 10 -2.49 -3.25 4.56
N PRO A 11 -2.59 -4.58 4.69
CA PRO A 11 -1.63 -5.36 5.49
C PRO A 11 -0.24 -5.43 4.83
N GLN A 12 -0.15 -5.04 3.56
CA GLN A 12 1.08 -5.09 2.78
C GLN A 12 1.95 -3.85 2.98
N CYS A 13 1.35 -2.66 3.04
CA CYS A 13 2.07 -1.41 3.29
C CYS A 13 1.80 -0.82 4.70
N GLY A 14 0.94 -1.45 5.49
CA GLY A 14 0.61 -1.03 6.86
C GLY A 14 -0.10 0.32 6.94
N GLY A 15 -0.78 0.77 5.87
CA GLY A 15 -1.41 2.08 5.84
C GLY A 15 -0.64 3.17 5.09
N THR A 16 0.61 2.91 4.68
CA THR A 16 1.46 3.94 4.06
C THR A 16 1.18 4.20 2.58
N GLY A 17 0.58 3.24 1.87
CA GLY A 17 0.34 3.34 0.42
C GLY A 17 1.55 2.96 -0.44
N GLU A 18 2.71 2.68 0.16
CA GLU A 18 3.95 2.39 -0.55
C GLU A 18 4.65 1.14 0.01
N GLU A 19 5.29 0.39 -0.87
CA GLU A 19 6.07 -0.80 -0.52
C GLU A 19 7.56 -0.53 -0.76
N ARG A 20 8.39 -0.83 0.24
CA ARG A 20 9.84 -0.68 0.16
C ARG A 20 10.47 -2.04 -0.05
N HIS A 21 10.95 -2.29 -1.27
CA HIS A 21 11.69 -3.50 -1.61
C HIS A 21 13.16 -3.27 -1.32
N VAL A 22 13.68 -3.92 -0.28
CA VAL A 22 15.09 -3.88 0.08
C VAL A 22 15.81 -5.02 -0.64
N SER A 23 16.59 -4.68 -1.66
CA SER A 23 17.44 -5.62 -2.37
C SER A 23 18.88 -5.45 -1.88
N ARG A 24 19.40 -6.48 -1.21
CA ARG A 24 20.81 -6.55 -0.78
C ARG A 24 21.63 -7.24 -1.86
N SER A 25 22.62 -6.55 -2.39
CA SER A 25 23.54 -7.06 -3.39
C SER A 25 24.98 -6.87 -2.94
N ILE A 26 25.92 -7.53 -3.61
CA ILE A 26 27.37 -7.37 -3.40
C ILE A 26 27.86 -5.93 -3.56
N PHE A 27 27.15 -5.10 -4.33
CA PHE A 27 27.44 -3.66 -4.49
C PHE A 27 26.79 -2.76 -3.42
N GLY A 28 26.07 -3.33 -2.46
CA GLY A 28 25.37 -2.59 -1.41
C GLY A 28 23.87 -2.88 -1.35
N GLN A 29 23.18 -2.10 -0.54
CA GLN A 29 21.74 -2.20 -0.33
C GLN A 29 21.00 -1.16 -1.17
N PHE A 30 20.10 -1.62 -2.04
CA PHE A 30 19.20 -0.75 -2.79
C PHE A 30 17.80 -0.87 -2.20
N ILE A 31 17.18 0.27 -1.90
CA ILE A 31 15.79 0.34 -1.45
C ILE A 31 14.98 0.89 -2.61
N LYS A 32 14.05 0.09 -3.13
CA LYS A 32 13.11 0.52 -4.16
C LYS A 32 11.74 0.75 -3.53
N THR A 33 11.33 2.00 -3.43
CA THR A 33 9.96 2.35 -3.09
C THR A 33 9.10 2.20 -4.34
N THR A 34 8.01 1.45 -4.22
CA THR A 34 7.02 1.30 -5.28
C THR A 34 5.63 1.50 -4.70
N THR A 35 4.69 1.99 -5.49
CA THR A 35 3.29 2.12 -5.08
C THR A 35 2.77 0.76 -4.65
N CYS A 36 2.07 0.69 -3.52
CA CYS A 36 1.58 -0.58 -3.02
C CYS A 36 0.60 -1.19 -4.02
N ARG A 37 0.94 -2.34 -4.60
CA ARG A 37 0.13 -2.95 -5.67
C ARG A 37 -1.20 -3.50 -5.17
N ARG A 38 -1.30 -3.76 -3.87
CA ARG A 38 -2.50 -4.31 -3.22
C ARG A 38 -3.60 -3.28 -3.04
N CYS A 39 -3.24 -2.06 -2.63
CA CYS A 39 -4.19 -0.96 -2.43
C CYS A 39 -4.09 0.14 -3.50
N GLY A 40 -3.21 0.00 -4.49
CA GLY A 40 -3.02 0.99 -5.55
C GLY A 40 -2.48 2.35 -5.08
N GLY A 41 -1.89 2.44 -3.89
CA GLY A 41 -1.44 3.71 -3.30
C GLY A 41 -2.37 4.30 -2.24
N GLU A 42 -3.52 3.68 -2.00
CA GLU A 42 -4.54 4.25 -1.11
C GLU A 42 -4.27 4.03 0.39
N GLY A 43 -3.34 3.12 0.73
CA GLY A 43 -3.03 2.72 2.11
C GLY A 43 -4.09 1.84 2.79
N ARG A 44 -5.27 1.69 2.19
CA ARG A 44 -6.39 0.90 2.70
C ARG A 44 -6.95 0.00 1.60
N ILE A 45 -7.54 -1.12 1.99
CA ILE A 45 -8.23 -2.03 1.07
C ILE A 45 -9.72 -1.77 1.23
N ILE A 46 -10.35 -1.19 0.20
CA ILE A 46 -11.81 -0.99 0.16
C ILE A 46 -12.43 -2.25 -0.46
N ASP A 47 -13.00 -3.11 0.39
CA ASP A 47 -13.70 -4.32 -0.06
C ASP A 47 -15.06 -4.00 -0.73
N ARG A 48 -15.67 -2.89 -0.34
CA ARG A 48 -16.95 -2.40 -0.90
C ARG A 48 -16.77 -1.02 -1.48
N PRO A 49 -16.48 -0.88 -2.79
CA PRO A 49 -16.53 0.43 -3.43
C PRO A 49 -17.93 1.01 -3.24
N CYS A 50 -18.04 2.30 -2.91
CA CYS A 50 -19.34 2.95 -2.86
C CYS A 50 -20.01 2.80 -4.23
N PRO A 51 -21.28 2.38 -4.30
CA PRO A 51 -22.03 2.47 -5.54
C PRO A 51 -22.04 3.94 -5.98
N ALA A 52 -21.78 4.15 -7.27
CA ALA A 52 -21.73 5.48 -7.90
C ALA A 52 -23.09 6.18 -7.90
#